data_AF-A0A1V0PES5-F1
#
_entry.id   AF-A0A1V0PES5-F1
#
_cell.length_a   1.000
_cell.length_b   1.000
_cell.length_c   1.000
_cell.angle_alpha   90.00
_cell.angle_beta   90.00
_cell.angle_gamma   90.00
#
_symmetry.space_group_name_H-M   'P 1'
#
loop_
_entity.id
_entity.type
_entity.pdbx_description
1 polymer ?
#
loop_
_entity_poly.entity_id
_entity_poly.type
_entity_poly.pdbx_seq_one_letter_code
_entity_poly.pdbx_strand_id
1 'polypeptide(L)'
;MLDILNKARIHKKWFLFSYSIISFCITIIYIVFNHTFFKVNWAKYNSDDSYKNKVDEILKHGVFWINGNLTSISSPLLICLFLLGAFFSLTIFFLTWRNLSTRTWTPIISFLGFLIPFIHSDGNFINLLILSFILILFGAISSVPSLRYF
;
A
#
# COMPACT_ATOMS: atom_id res chain seq x y z
N MET A 1 -0.28 -28.54 -25.08
CA MET A 1 0.39 -28.71 -23.76
C MET A 1 1.46 -27.64 -23.52
N LEU A 2 2.35 -27.35 -24.48
CA LEU A 2 3.33 -26.25 -24.36
C LEU A 2 2.69 -24.87 -24.15
N ASP A 3 1.62 -24.53 -24.88
CA ASP A 3 0.96 -23.22 -24.73
C ASP A 3 0.34 -22.99 -23.34
N ILE A 4 -0.17 -24.05 -22.71
CA ILE A 4 -0.77 -23.97 -21.36
C ILE A 4 0.33 -23.73 -20.33
N LEU A 5 1.47 -24.42 -20.46
CA LEU A 5 2.65 -24.22 -19.62
C LEU A 5 3.24 -22.81 -19.80
N ASN A 6 3.31 -22.32 -21.03
CA ASN A 6 3.86 -21.00 -21.32
C ASN A 6 2.93 -19.87 -20.82
N LYS A 7 1.61 -20.04 -20.97
CA LYS A 7 0.59 -19.11 -20.45
C LYS A 7 0.58 -19.08 -18.91
N ALA A 8 0.70 -20.24 -18.26
CA ALA A 8 0.83 -20.32 -16.80
C ALA A 8 2.12 -19.66 -16.29
N ARG A 9 3.23 -19.79 -17.02
CA ARG A 9 4.51 -19.15 -16.71
C ARG A 9 4.45 -17.63 -16.83
N ILE A 10 3.79 -17.12 -17.88
CA ILE A 10 3.54 -15.68 -18.07
C ILE A 10 2.64 -15.13 -16.96
N HIS A 11 1.57 -15.82 -16.58
CA HIS A 11 0.68 -15.35 -15.52
C HIS A 11 1.37 -15.34 -14.13
N LYS A 12 2.19 -16.34 -13.82
CA LYS A 12 3.00 -16.36 -12.59
C LYS A 12 3.98 -15.18 -12.51
N LYS A 13 4.58 -14.81 -13.64
CA LYS A 13 5.56 -13.71 -13.75
C LYS A 13 4.97 -12.34 -13.41
N TRP A 14 3.72 -12.09 -13.79
CA TRP A 14 3.06 -10.81 -13.59
C TRP A 14 2.23 -10.75 -12.31
N PHE A 15 2.02 -11.88 -11.64
CA PHE A 15 1.12 -11.98 -10.50
C PHE A 15 1.41 -10.94 -9.41
N LEU A 16 2.67 -10.82 -8.97
CA LEU A 16 3.06 -9.83 -7.95
C LEU A 16 2.85 -8.39 -8.42
N PHE A 17 3.19 -8.10 -9.68
CA PHE A 17 3.02 -6.77 -10.26
C PHE A 17 1.55 -6.38 -10.41
N SER A 18 0.72 -7.30 -10.93
CA SER A 18 -0.73 -7.12 -11.05
C SER A 18 -1.39 -6.94 -9.69
N TYR A 19 -0.97 -7.72 -8.68
CA TYR A 19 -1.44 -7.58 -7.31
C TYR A 19 -1.11 -6.19 -6.72
N SER A 20 0.13 -5.72 -6.93
CA SER A 20 0.54 -4.39 -6.47
C SER A 20 -0.27 -3.26 -7.11
N ILE A 21 -0.59 -3.36 -8.41
CA ILE A 21 -1.45 -2.38 -9.09
C ILE A 21 -2.86 -2.38 -8.52
N ILE A 22 -3.46 -3.56 -8.31
CA ILE A 22 -4.81 -3.68 -7.74
C ILE A 22 -4.84 -3.07 -6.33
N SER A 23 -3.84 -3.38 -5.51
CA SER A 23 -3.70 -2.82 -4.16
C SER A 23 -3.58 -1.30 -4.17
N PHE A 24 -2.81 -0.75 -5.11
CA PHE A 24 -2.68 0.69 -5.31
C PHE A 24 -4.01 1.35 -5.67
N CYS A 25 -4.76 0.77 -6.62
CA CYS A 25 -6.08 1.27 -7.00
C CYS A 25 -7.07 1.27 -5.82
N ILE A 26 -7.11 0.20 -5.02
CA ILE A 26 -7.98 0.11 -3.83
C ILE A 26 -7.60 1.17 -2.80
N THR A 27 -6.31 1.45 -2.63
CA THR A 27 -5.83 2.47 -1.69
C THR A 27 -6.21 3.87 -2.14
N ILE A 28 -6.11 4.17 -3.44
CA ILE A 28 -6.61 5.45 -3.99
C ILE A 28 -8.10 5.61 -3.71
N ILE A 29 -8.89 4.56 -3.95
CA ILE A 29 -10.34 4.57 -3.69
C ILE A 29 -10.59 4.83 -2.19
N TYR A 30 -9.84 4.19 -1.30
CA TYR A 30 -9.93 4.43 0.15
C TYR A 30 -9.61 5.89 0.52
N ILE A 31 -8.56 6.48 -0.05
CA ILE A 31 -8.18 7.87 0.19
C ILE A 31 -9.29 8.82 -0.29
N VAL A 32 -9.78 8.62 -1.52
CA VAL A 32 -10.86 9.44 -2.11
C VAL A 32 -12.15 9.29 -1.29
N PHE A 33 -12.48 8.08 -0.84
CA PHE A 33 -13.64 7.84 -0.01
C PHE A 33 -13.54 8.55 1.34
N ASN A 34 -12.40 8.44 2.04
CA ASN A 34 -12.20 9.17 3.29
C ASN A 34 -12.24 10.69 3.06
N HIS A 35 -11.58 11.19 2.00
CA HIS A 35 -11.63 12.62 1.64
C HIS A 35 -13.05 13.12 1.35
N THR A 36 -13.89 12.30 0.70
CA THR A 36 -15.28 12.67 0.37
C THR A 36 -16.24 12.56 1.56
N PHE A 37 -15.96 11.68 2.53
CA PHE A 37 -16.78 11.49 3.74
C PHE A 37 -16.42 12.45 4.88
N PHE A 38 -15.16 12.87 5.02
CA PHE A 38 -14.75 13.93 5.95
C PHE A 38 -15.08 15.35 5.43
N LYS A 39 -16.24 15.53 4.80
CA LYS A 39 -16.75 16.84 4.38
C LYS A 39 -16.98 17.73 5.60
N VAL A 40 -16.14 18.74 5.77
CA VAL A 40 -16.34 19.81 6.75
C VAL A 40 -17.64 20.54 6.42
N ASN A 41 -18.56 20.59 7.37
CA ASN A 41 -19.79 21.36 7.23
C ASN A 41 -19.50 22.83 7.59
N TRP A 42 -19.20 23.64 6.59
CA TRP A 42 -18.87 25.06 6.75
C TRP A 42 -19.99 25.90 7.37
N ALA A 43 -21.25 25.49 7.19
CA ALA A 43 -22.37 26.16 7.85
C ALA A 43 -22.33 25.92 9.37
N LYS A 44 -22.02 24.67 9.79
CA LYS A 44 -21.88 24.30 11.20
C LYS A 44 -20.61 24.89 11.84
N TYR A 45 -19.54 25.03 11.06
CA TYR A 45 -18.30 25.70 11.47
C TYR A 45 -18.53 27.16 11.91
N ASN A 46 -19.42 27.88 11.23
CA ASN A 46 -19.71 29.27 11.57
C ASN A 46 -20.71 29.41 12.73
N SER A 47 -21.45 28.36 13.09
CA SER A 47 -22.55 28.44 14.06
C SER A 47 -22.29 27.72 15.39
N ASP A 48 -21.30 26.83 15.46
CA ASP A 48 -21.04 25.97 16.61
C ASP A 48 -19.55 26.06 17.01
N ASP A 49 -19.27 26.73 18.12
CA ASP A 49 -17.91 26.97 18.61
C ASP A 49 -17.18 25.67 19.00
N SER A 50 -17.91 24.61 19.38
CA SER A 50 -17.29 23.30 19.68
C SER A 50 -16.86 22.60 18.39
N TYR A 51 -17.70 22.66 17.36
CA TYR A 51 -17.36 22.15 16.03
C TYR A 51 -16.25 22.97 15.37
N LYS A 52 -16.27 24.29 15.56
CA LYS A 52 -15.23 25.21 15.11
C LYS A 52 -13.88 24.91 15.76
N ASN A 53 -13.83 24.78 17.08
CA ASN A 53 -12.58 24.44 17.79
C ASN A 53 -12.02 23.09 17.33
N LYS A 54 -12.88 22.08 17.14
CA LYS A 54 -12.48 20.80 16.58
C LYS A 54 -11.87 20.97 15.17
N VAL A 55 -12.50 21.74 14.30
CA VAL A 55 -12.03 21.98 12.93
C VAL A 55 -10.76 22.84 12.89
N ASP A 56 -10.65 23.88 13.71
CA ASP A 56 -9.50 24.78 13.82
C ASP A 56 -8.28 24.09 14.41
N GLU A 57 -8.46 23.18 15.37
CA GLU A 57 -7.39 22.33 15.88
C GLU A 57 -6.83 21.44 14.76
N ILE A 58 -7.67 21.02 13.81
CA ILE A 58 -7.19 20.25 12.66
C ILE A 58 -6.55 21.18 11.60
N LEU A 59 -7.10 22.38 11.36
CA LEU A 59 -6.56 23.32 10.37
C LEU A 59 -5.21 23.93 10.79
N LYS A 60 -4.96 24.12 12.09
CA LYS A 60 -3.70 24.68 12.64
C LYS A 60 -2.45 23.86 12.33
N HIS A 61 -2.59 22.57 12.01
CA HIS A 61 -1.46 21.68 11.72
C HIS A 61 -1.08 21.60 10.22
N GLY A 62 -1.70 22.43 9.38
CA GLY A 62 -1.26 22.71 8.01
C GLY A 62 -1.84 21.79 6.94
N VAL A 63 -1.82 22.29 5.69
CA VAL A 63 -2.46 21.73 4.47
C VAL A 63 -1.99 20.30 4.10
N PHE A 64 -0.94 19.79 4.74
CA PHE A 64 -0.44 18.41 4.59
C PHE A 64 -1.04 17.40 5.58
N TRP A 65 -1.94 17.83 6.48
CA TRP A 65 -2.72 16.95 7.34
C TRP A 65 -4.16 16.88 6.82
N ILE A 66 -4.43 15.91 5.96
CA ILE A 66 -5.82 15.56 5.63
C ILE A 66 -6.46 15.06 6.92
N ASN A 67 -7.54 15.73 7.29
CA ASN A 67 -8.27 15.54 8.52
C ASN A 67 -8.93 14.15 8.56
N GLY A 68 -8.63 13.34 9.59
CA GLY A 68 -8.97 11.89 9.63
C GLY A 68 -7.76 10.96 9.57
N ASN A 69 -6.55 11.46 9.84
CA ASN A 69 -5.34 10.67 9.90
C ASN A 69 -5.39 9.66 11.06
N LEU A 70 -5.70 8.41 10.74
CA LEU A 70 -5.57 7.32 11.70
C LEU A 70 -4.09 7.15 12.03
N THR A 71 -3.72 6.99 13.31
CA THR A 71 -2.34 6.67 13.72
C THR A 71 -1.87 5.29 13.21
N SER A 72 -2.83 4.49 12.73
CA SER A 72 -2.64 3.14 12.23
C SER A 72 -3.75 2.74 11.26
N ILE A 73 -3.48 1.73 10.45
CA ILE A 73 -4.47 1.18 9.52
C ILE A 73 -5.59 0.51 10.33
N SER A 74 -6.85 0.93 10.15
CA SER A 74 -8.00 0.37 10.90
C SER A 74 -8.88 -0.54 10.05
N SER A 75 -8.80 -0.43 8.72
CA SER A 75 -9.59 -1.21 7.78
C SER A 75 -9.10 -2.67 7.74
N PRO A 76 -9.91 -3.66 8.19
CA PRO A 76 -9.52 -5.08 8.18
C PRO A 76 -9.18 -5.59 6.78
N LEU A 77 -9.82 -5.04 5.75
CA LEU A 77 -9.56 -5.40 4.36
C LEU A 77 -8.15 -4.95 3.93
N LEU A 78 -7.76 -3.71 4.25
CA LEU A 78 -6.42 -3.22 3.92
C LEU A 78 -5.37 -4.02 4.69
N ILE A 79 -5.58 -4.27 5.98
CA ILE A 79 -4.71 -5.13 6.80
C ILE A 79 -4.49 -6.49 6.12
N CYS A 80 -5.57 -7.15 5.72
CA CYS A 80 -5.50 -8.44 5.03
C CYS A 80 -4.70 -8.35 3.73
N LEU A 81 -4.95 -7.31 2.92
CA LEU A 81 -4.25 -7.10 1.65
C LEU A 81 -2.73 -6.90 1.85
N PHE A 82 -2.34 -6.11 2.86
CA PHE A 82 -0.94 -5.87 3.19
C PHE A 82 -0.26 -7.14 3.68
N LEU A 83 -0.90 -7.92 4.55
CA LEU A 83 -0.37 -9.19 5.05
C LEU A 83 -0.23 -10.24 3.93
N LEU A 84 -1.22 -10.36 3.04
CA LEU A 84 -1.12 -11.25 1.88
C LEU A 84 -0.01 -10.82 0.92
N GLY A 85 0.14 -9.52 0.69
CA GLY A 85 1.24 -8.97 -0.11
C GLY A 85 2.61 -9.29 0.47
N ALA A 86 2.77 -9.08 1.78
CA ALA A 86 3.98 -9.45 2.52
C ALA A 86 4.27 -10.95 2.38
N PHE A 87 3.27 -11.81 2.61
CA PHE A 87 3.41 -13.26 2.46
C PHE A 87 3.86 -13.67 1.04
N PHE A 88 3.25 -13.10 -0.01
CA PHE A 88 3.64 -13.38 -1.38
C PHE A 88 5.06 -12.91 -1.70
N SER A 89 5.46 -11.72 -1.25
CA SER A 89 6.83 -11.23 -1.47
C SER A 89 7.88 -12.12 -0.81
N LEU A 90 7.58 -12.67 0.37
CA LEU A 90 8.47 -13.55 1.12
C LEU A 90 8.55 -14.94 0.46
N THR A 91 7.42 -15.44 -0.04
CA THR A 91 7.36 -16.67 -0.83
C THR A 91 8.21 -16.54 -2.11
N ILE A 92 8.06 -15.43 -2.82
CA ILE A 92 8.84 -15.13 -4.04
C ILE A 92 10.33 -15.03 -3.70
N PHE A 93 10.68 -14.37 -2.60
CA PHE A 93 12.07 -14.33 -2.12
C PHE A 93 12.64 -15.72 -1.92
N PHE A 94 11.96 -16.62 -1.20
CA PHE A 94 12.46 -17.97 -0.98
C PHE A 94 12.60 -18.77 -2.28
N LEU A 95 11.67 -18.61 -3.23
CA LEU A 95 11.74 -19.24 -4.53
C LEU A 95 12.96 -18.74 -5.31
N THR A 96 13.13 -17.43 -5.45
CA THR A 96 14.25 -16.85 -6.20
C THR A 96 15.60 -17.12 -5.52
N TRP A 97 15.65 -17.15 -4.19
CA TRP A 97 16.87 -17.36 -3.41
C TRP A 97 17.43 -18.78 -3.54
N ARG A 98 16.55 -19.77 -3.69
CA ARG A 98 16.90 -21.18 -3.88
C ARG A 98 17.63 -21.42 -5.21
N ASN A 99 17.29 -20.68 -6.26
CA ASN A 99 17.90 -20.83 -7.58
C ASN A 99 19.02 -19.81 -7.78
N LEU A 100 20.27 -20.29 -7.96
CA LEU A 100 21.46 -19.46 -8.14
C LEU A 100 21.34 -18.48 -9.31
N SER A 101 20.74 -18.90 -10.43
CA SER A 101 20.57 -18.06 -11.63
C SER A 101 19.53 -16.95 -11.49
N THR A 102 18.66 -17.01 -10.47
CA THR A 102 17.56 -16.05 -10.24
C THR A 102 17.66 -15.31 -8.92
N ARG A 103 18.74 -15.52 -8.16
CA ARG A 103 18.87 -15.03 -6.79
C ARG A 103 18.83 -13.50 -6.76
N THR A 104 17.83 -12.95 -6.10
CA THR A 104 17.70 -11.49 -5.90
C THR A 104 17.14 -11.14 -4.52
N TRP A 105 17.57 -10.01 -4.00
CA TRP A 105 17.05 -9.40 -2.76
C TRP A 105 15.84 -8.48 -3.03
N THR A 106 15.48 -8.26 -4.29
CA THR A 106 14.41 -7.34 -4.71
C THR A 106 13.04 -7.62 -4.10
N PRO A 107 12.60 -8.88 -3.86
CA PRO A 107 11.30 -9.12 -3.22
C PRO A 107 11.27 -8.67 -1.75
N ILE A 108 12.42 -8.59 -1.07
CA ILE A 108 12.49 -8.06 0.32
C ILE A 108 12.16 -6.57 0.37
N ILE A 109 12.49 -5.81 -0.69
CA ILE A 109 12.12 -4.40 -0.76
C ILE A 109 10.59 -4.24 -0.76
N SER A 110 9.89 -5.07 -1.55
CA SER A 110 8.43 -5.11 -1.53
C SER A 110 7.88 -5.59 -0.18
N PHE A 111 8.52 -6.59 0.44
CA PHE A 111 8.13 -7.09 1.76
C PHE A 111 8.16 -5.98 2.82
N LEU A 112 9.26 -5.24 2.91
CA LEU A 112 9.39 -4.10 3.82
C LEU A 112 8.35 -3.03 3.49
N GLY A 113 8.13 -2.77 2.19
CA GLY A 113 7.04 -1.92 1.71
C GLY A 113 5.68 -2.30 2.28
N PHE A 114 5.31 -3.59 2.25
CA PHE A 114 4.04 -4.07 2.80
C PHE A 114 3.95 -4.02 4.34
N LEU A 115 5.09 -3.98 5.05
CA LEU A 115 5.11 -3.90 6.51
C LEU A 115 5.05 -2.47 7.05
N ILE A 116 5.53 -1.49 6.29
CA ILE A 116 5.60 -0.08 6.71
C ILE A 116 4.25 0.45 7.25
N PRO A 117 3.08 0.17 6.65
CA PRO A 117 1.79 0.66 7.14
C PRO A 117 1.36 0.11 8.52
N PHE A 118 2.06 -0.89 9.06
CA PHE A 118 1.79 -1.39 10.42
C PHE A 118 2.60 -0.66 11.50
N ILE A 119 3.58 0.16 11.11
CA ILE A 119 4.35 0.97 12.05
C ILE A 119 3.47 2.10 12.54
N HIS A 120 3.29 2.19 13.85
CA HIS A 120 2.60 3.32 14.48
C HIS A 120 3.42 4.59 14.20
N SER A 121 2.80 5.59 13.60
CA SER A 121 3.43 6.88 13.34
C SER A 121 2.56 7.98 13.89
N ASP A 122 3.19 8.90 14.63
CA ASP A 122 2.56 10.14 15.09
C ASP A 122 2.37 11.15 13.92
N GLY A 123 2.89 10.82 12.73
CA GLY A 123 2.78 11.63 11.51
C GLY A 123 1.63 11.21 10.58
N ASN A 124 1.59 11.81 9.38
CA ASN A 124 0.55 11.51 8.38
C ASN A 124 0.68 10.07 7.83
N PHE A 125 -0.26 9.20 8.22
CA PHE A 125 -0.38 7.82 7.78
C PHE A 125 -0.55 7.70 6.26
N ILE A 126 -1.14 8.71 5.61
CA ILE A 126 -1.23 8.75 4.13
C ILE A 126 0.18 8.87 3.53
N ASN A 127 1.09 9.63 4.13
CA ASN A 127 2.48 9.71 3.66
C ASN A 127 3.20 8.38 3.86
N LEU A 128 2.92 7.69 4.98
CA LEU A 128 3.43 6.35 5.27
C LEU A 128 2.94 5.33 4.22
N LEU A 129 1.65 5.41 3.83
CA LEU A 129 1.08 4.61 2.75
C LEU A 129 1.71 4.93 1.40
N ILE A 130 1.89 6.20 1.05
CA ILE A 130 2.52 6.61 -0.22
C ILE A 130 3.95 6.05 -0.29
N LEU A 131 4.74 6.20 0.79
CA LEU A 131 6.09 5.66 0.88
C LEU A 131 6.09 4.13 0.76
N SER A 132 5.18 3.46 1.47
CA SER A 132 4.97 2.02 1.38
C SER A 132 4.70 1.59 -0.08
N PHE A 133 3.80 2.27 -0.79
CA PHE A 133 3.48 1.93 -2.18
C PHE A 133 4.62 2.18 -3.16
N ILE A 134 5.42 3.24 -2.97
CA ILE A 134 6.62 3.47 -3.79
C ILE A 134 7.58 2.29 -3.65
N LEU A 135 7.84 1.84 -2.42
CA LEU A 135 8.71 0.68 -2.15
C LEU A 135 8.13 -0.63 -2.69
N ILE A 136 6.82 -0.86 -2.51
CA ILE A 136 6.12 -2.03 -3.03
C ILE A 136 6.26 -2.11 -4.55
N LEU A 137 5.96 -1.01 -5.26
CA LEU A 137 6.00 -0.95 -6.73
C LEU A 137 7.43 -1.11 -7.25
N PHE A 138 8.39 -0.40 -6.65
CA PHE A 138 9.79 -0.49 -7.04
C PHE A 138 10.35 -1.92 -6.85
N GLY A 139 10.11 -2.52 -5.68
CA GLY A 139 10.53 -3.89 -5.41
C GLY A 139 9.83 -4.91 -6.32
N ALA A 140 8.55 -4.70 -6.64
CA ALA A 140 7.77 -5.64 -7.44
C ALA A 140 8.23 -5.61 -8.90
N ILE A 141 8.41 -4.42 -9.49
CA ILE A 141 8.94 -4.25 -10.85
C ILE A 141 10.32 -4.88 -10.97
N SER A 142 11.20 -4.64 -9.99
CA SER A 142 12.56 -5.17 -9.97
C SER A 142 12.62 -6.67 -9.71
N SER A 143 11.53 -7.30 -9.26
CA SER A 143 11.42 -8.76 -9.05
C SER A 143 10.90 -9.51 -10.29
N VAL A 144 10.32 -8.82 -11.28
CA VAL A 144 9.83 -9.45 -12.52
C VAL A 144 10.95 -10.13 -13.33
N PRO A 145 12.17 -9.58 -13.46
CA PRO A 145 13.26 -10.23 -14.19
C PRO A 145 13.75 -11.52 -13.53
N SER A 146 13.79 -11.58 -12.20
CA SER A 146 14.26 -12.77 -11.47
C SER A 146 13.30 -13.94 -11.56
N LEU A 147 12.01 -13.66 -11.74
CA LEU A 147 10.98 -14.68 -12.00
C LEU A 147 10.97 -15.21 -13.44
N ARG A 148 11.77 -14.67 -14.37
CA ARG A 148 11.81 -15.17 -15.77
C ARG A 148 12.37 -16.57 -15.92
N TYR A 149 13.26 -17.01 -15.03
CA TYR A 149 13.97 -18.29 -15.18
C TYR A 149 13.40 -19.41 -14.30
N PHE A 150 12.30 -19.14 -13.59
CA PHE A 150 11.43 -20.16 -13.01
C PHE A 150 10.37 -20.63 -14.00
#